data_AF-A0A168L9G1-F1
#
_entry.id   AF-A0A168L9G1-F1
#
_cell.length_a   1.000
_cell.length_b   1.000
_cell.length_c   1.000
_cell.angle_alpha   90.00
_cell.angle_beta   90.00
_cell.angle_gamma   90.00
#
_symmetry.space_group_name_H-M   'P 1'
#
loop_
_entity.id
_entity.type
_entity.pdbx_description
1 polymer ?
#
loop_
_entity_poly.entity_id
_entity_poly.type
_entity_poly.pdbx_seq_one_letter_code
_entity_poly.pdbx_strand_id
1 'polypeptide(L)' 'MVFFAITVEKYCMIKYKLISNGIKVKTKIIRHNGRKSGHEYYEIYIESKEIEKANKVIHNTMLI' A
#
# COMPACT_ATOMS: atom_id res chain seq x y z
N MET A 1 -10.12 -4.71 0.29
CA MET A 1 -9.33 -4.34 -0.91
C MET A 1 -7.86 -4.60 -0.64
N VAL A 2 -7.07 -4.95 -1.66
CA VAL A 2 -5.60 -5.04 -1.56
C VAL A 2 -4.98 -3.97 -2.46
N PHE A 3 -4.11 -3.15 -1.89
CA PHE A 3 -3.30 -2.19 -2.62
C PHE A 3 -1.88 -2.74 -2.79
N PHE A 4 -1.34 -2.67 -4.01
CA PHE A 4 -0.06 -3.24 -4.39
C PHE A 4 0.96 -2.16 -4.76
N ALA A 5 2.19 -2.27 -4.27
CA ALA A 5 3.30 -1.41 -4.62
C ALA A 5 4.58 -2.22 -4.91
N ILE A 6 5.36 -1.74 -5.88
CA ILE A 6 6.61 -2.36 -6.35
C ILE A 6 7.83 -1.64 -5.75
N THR A 7 7.65 -0.41 -5.24
CA THR A 7 8.70 0.37 -4.60
C THR A 7 8.36 0.64 -3.13
N VAL A 8 9.40 0.66 -2.29
CA VAL A 8 9.27 0.90 -0.86
C VAL A 8 8.74 2.31 -0.59
N GLU A 9 9.14 3.30 -1.40
CA GLU A 9 8.73 4.69 -1.27
C GLU A 9 7.21 4.83 -1.46
N LYS A 10 6.67 4.20 -2.52
CA LYS A 10 5.23 4.22 -2.79
C LYS A 10 4.44 3.50 -1.70
N TYR A 11 4.94 2.35 -1.25
CA TYR A 11 4.37 1.62 -0.12
C TYR A 11 4.31 2.49 1.14
N CYS A 12 5.43 3.11 1.53
CA CYS A 12 5.53 3.94 2.73
C CYS A 12 4.61 5.16 2.64
N MET A 13 4.59 5.85 1.51
CA MET A 13 3.74 7.02 1.28
C MET A 13 2.25 6.68 1.43
N ILE A 14 1.78 5.64 0.73
CA ILE A 14 0.38 5.23 0.77
C ILE A 14 -0.01 4.72 2.16
N LYS A 15 0.84 3.91 2.79
CA LYS A 15 0.63 3.42 4.16
C LYS A 15 0.47 4.59 5.13
N TYR A 16 1.35 5.58 5.07
CA TYR A 16 1.29 6.76 5.93
C TYR A 16 0.00 7.56 5.72
N LYS A 17 -0.39 7.80 4.47
CA LYS A 17 -1.63 8.53 4.14
C LYS A 17 -2.89 7.81 4.63
N LEU A 18 -2.94 6.48 4.52
CA LEU A 18 -4.07 5.70 5.05
C LEU A 18 -4.15 5.79 6.58
N ILE A 19 -3.02 5.58 7.28
CA ILE A 19 -2.97 5.63 8.75
C ILE A 19 -3.31 7.03 9.29
N SER A 20 -2.75 8.09 8.68
CA SER A 20 -3.03 9.47 9.09
C SER A 20 -4.49 9.89 8.86
N ASN A 21 -5.22 9.20 7.98
CA ASN A 21 -6.66 9.37 7.79
C ASN A 21 -7.50 8.44 8.68
N GLY A 22 -6.88 7.76 9.66
CA GLY A 22 -7.56 6.88 10.60
C GLY A 22 -7.93 5.51 10.04
N ILE A 23 -7.41 5.12 8.88
CA ILE A 23 -7.68 3.83 8.25
C ILE A 23 -6.68 2.80 8.78
N LYS A 24 -7.17 1.79 9.50
CA LYS A 24 -6.35 0.67 9.94
C LYS A 24 -6.07 -0.25 8.76
N VAL A 25 -4.80 -0.61 8.57
CA VAL A 25 -4.36 -1.49 7.48
C VAL A 25 -3.49 -2.62 8.01
N LYS A 26 -3.57 -3.78 7.38
CA LYS A 26 -2.57 -4.85 7.54
C LYS A 26 -1.61 -4.81 6.36
N THR A 27 -0.36 -5.17 6.57
CA THR A 27 0.67 -5.09 5.52
C THR A 27 1.44 -6.39 5.38
N LYS A 28 1.81 -6.75 4.15
CA LYS A 28 2.68 -7.89 3.86
C LYS A 28 3.78 -7.45 2.89
N ILE A 29 5.00 -7.87 3.16
CA ILE A 29 6.17 -7.64 2.29
C ILE A 29 6.55 -9.00 1.71
N ILE A 30 6.56 -9.10 0.39
CA ILE A 30 6.90 -10.32 -0.35
C ILE A 30 8.23 -10.06 -1.04
N ARG A 31 9.28 -10.76 -0.59
CA ARG A 31 10.63 -10.67 -1.15
C ARG A 31 10.90 -11.88 -2.03
N HIS A 32 11.11 -11.69 -3.32
CA HIS A 32 11.62 -12.76 -4.18
C HIS A 32 13.16 -12.78 -4.11
N ASN A 33 13.72 -13.77 -3.42
CA ASN A 33 15.17 -14.04 -3.40
C ASN A 33 15.62 -14.79 -4.69
N GLY A 34 15.31 -14.21 -5.86
CA GLY A 34 15.78 -14.72 -7.15
C GLY A 34 17.13 -14.10 -7.52
N ARG A 35 18.11 -14.93 -7.89
CA ARG A 35 19.54 -14.62 -8.12
C ARG A 35 19.89 -13.48 -9.10
N LYS A 36 18.94 -12.75 -9.70
CA LYS A 36 19.24 -11.70 -10.71
C LYS A 36 18.49 -10.36 -10.59
N SER A 37 17.48 -10.24 -9.73
CA SER A 37 16.88 -8.94 -9.41
C SER A 37 15.94 -9.12 -8.23
N GLY A 38 16.28 -8.52 -7.08
CA GLY A 38 15.42 -8.53 -5.91
C GLY A 38 14.20 -7.67 -6.15
N HIS A 39 13.13 -8.25 -6.70
CA HIS A 39 11.84 -7.58 -6.75
C HIS A 39 11.16 -7.79 -5.40
N GLU A 40 11.08 -6.71 -4.62
CA GLU A 40 10.26 -6.64 -3.42
C GLU A 40 8.86 -6.14 -3.80
N TYR A 41 7.84 -6.85 -3.34
CA TYR A 41 6.45 -6.46 -3.53
C TYR A 41 5.81 -6.17 -2.18
N TYR A 42 4.93 -5.18 -2.17
CA TYR A 42 4.33 -4.64 -0.97
C TYR A 42 2.82 -4.66 -1.10
N GLU A 43 2.14 -5.31 -0.16
CA GLU A 43 0.68 -5.39 -0.10
C GLU A 43 0.16 -4.66 1.13
N ILE A 44 -0.87 -3.83 0.92
CA ILE A 44 -1.65 -3.18 1.98
C ILE A 44 -3.08 -3.68 1.90
N TYR A 45 -3.52 -4.34 2.96
CA TYR A 45 -4.85 -4.91 3.11
C TYR A 45 -5.75 -3.93 3.85
N ILE A 46 -6.87 -3.60 3.22
CA ILE A 46 -7.85 -2.63 3.71
C ILE A 46 -9.17 -3.37 3.96
N GLU A 47 -9.72 -3.19 5.16
CA GLU A 47 -11.01 -3.75 5.57
C GLU A 47 -12.14 -3.26 4.65
N SER A 48 -13.13 -4.12 4.39
CA SER A 48 -14.19 -3.85 3.41
C SER A 48 -14.95 -2.55 3.69
N LYS A 49 -15.23 -2.24 4.96
CA LYS A 49 -15.92 -1.01 5.38
C LYS A 49 -15.13 0.28 5.10
N GLU A 50 -13.81 0.19 4.97
CA GLU A 50 -12.93 1.36 4.75
C GLU A 50 -12.58 1.54 3.26
N ILE A 51 -13.03 0.66 2.36
CA ILE A 51 -12.59 0.65 0.95
C ILE A 51 -12.85 1.98 0.25
N GLU A 52 -14.05 2.54 0.39
CA GLU A 52 -14.40 3.79 -0.31
C GLU A 52 -13.54 4.96 0.17
N LYS A 53 -13.36 5.08 1.49
CA LYS A 53 -12.52 6.11 2.10
C LYS A 53 -11.05 5.94 1.70
N ALA A 54 -10.55 4.71 1.72
CA ALA A 54 -9.19 4.39 1.31
C ALA A 54 -8.92 4.72 -0.16
N ASN A 55 -9.88 4.42 -1.05
CA ASN A 55 -9.76 4.76 -2.47
C ASN A 55 -9.63 6.27 -2.68
N LYS A 56 -10.43 7.09 -2.00
CA LYS A 56 -10.32 8.57 -2.08
C LYS A 56 -8.94 9.05 -1.63
N VAL A 57 -8.43 8.51 -0.53
CA VAL A 57 -7.09 8.86 0.00
C VAL A 57 -5.99 8.44 -0.98
N ILE A 58 -6.05 7.22 -1.51
CA ILE A 58 -5.06 6.69 -2.45
C ILE A 58 -5.06 7.51 -3.74
N HIS A 59 -6.23 7.80 -4.29
CA HIS A 59 -6.37 8.56 -5.54
C HIS A 59 -5.80 9.98 -5.40
N ASN A 60 -6.16 10.69 -4.32
CA ASN A 60 -5.60 12.03 -4.04
C ASN A 60 -4.08 12.01 -3.84
N THR A 61 -3.52 10.90 -3.36
CA THR A 61 -2.07 10.75 -3.17
C THR A 61 -1.33 10.47 -4.48
N MET A 62 -1.99 9.88 -5.48
CA MET A 62 -1.37 9.57 -6.79
C MET A 62 -1.50 10.68 -7.83
N LEU A 63 -2.37 11.67 -7.61
CA LEU A 63 -2.55 12.83 -8.50
C LEU A 63 -1.53 13.95 -8.25
N ILE A 64 -0.72 13.83 -7.20
CA ILE A 64 0.41 14.71 -6.86
C ILE A 64 1.69 14.07 -7.39
#